data_AF-A0A0E3SJ60-F1
#
_entry.id   AF-A0A0E3SJ60-F1
#
_cell.length_a   1.000
_cell.length_b   1.000
_cell.length_c   1.000
_cell.angle_alpha   90.00
_cell.angle_beta   90.00
_cell.angle_gamma   90.00
#
_symmetry.space_group_name_H-M   'P 1'
#
loop_
_entity.id
_entity.type
_entity.pdbx_description
1 polymer ?
#
loop_
_entity_poly.entity_id
_entity_poly.type
_entity_poly.pdbx_seq_one_letter_code
_entity_poly.pdbx_strand_id
1 'polypeptide(L)'
;MLTVETSGLKGITSFTTYDGGELKDCKLKEYNLIHTKYGDLVPQYGNPGFRKKQLAALSFYKNGKIKSISLEQQTEISTPMGILPAELVTFFEDGSINSLFPLNGQISGFWSEEEEGKLAQKLHFSFPFGDFCAKIIGLRFYPDGRVRSLILWPNERIIIDTPAGKMPVRIGFRLFEDGSIKSVEPAEPFLIETPIGSVNTYDADALGIDADKNSVCFDEKGRLISLCTFDIITVRKKNGEKEIIFPTLRPGLTTEYEKVPIKLFFDTDTVSIGDTKSIDYNDSTKAADYNDNTKATDYNDNTKATDYNDNTTDYSGDARAVNYKIAECTFLIMRGNYMETKSCGDCSSCKGCM
;
A
#
# COMPACT_ATOMS: atom_id res chain seq x y z
N MET A 1 -34.38 12.15 -14.42
CA MET A 1 -34.80 12.80 -13.16
C MET A 1 -35.66 11.81 -12.40
N LEU A 2 -35.34 11.28 -11.22
CA LEU A 2 -34.22 11.44 -10.29
C LEU A 2 -33.42 10.11 -10.21
N THR A 3 -32.09 10.10 -10.08
CA THR A 3 -31.29 10.30 -8.84
C THR A 3 -31.66 9.30 -7.75
N VAL A 4 -30.66 8.61 -7.24
CA VAL A 4 -30.72 7.62 -6.15
C VAL A 4 -31.64 8.05 -5.03
N GLU A 5 -32.36 7.06 -4.47
CA GLU A 5 -33.17 7.19 -3.27
C GLU A 5 -32.32 7.67 -2.07
N THR A 6 -31.99 8.96 -2.05
CA THR A 6 -31.66 9.73 -0.83
C THR A 6 -32.90 9.92 0.04
N SER A 7 -34.08 9.51 -0.46
CA SER A 7 -35.40 9.59 0.17
C SER A 7 -35.55 8.81 1.50
N GLY A 8 -34.50 8.14 1.97
CA GLY A 8 -34.49 7.42 3.26
C GLY A 8 -33.48 7.93 4.29
N LEU A 9 -32.50 8.75 3.90
CA LEU A 9 -31.44 9.17 4.83
C LEU A 9 -31.89 10.32 5.72
N LYS A 10 -31.77 10.12 7.03
CA LYS A 10 -32.20 11.07 8.05
C LYS A 10 -31.02 11.87 8.60
N GLY A 11 -31.26 13.14 8.90
CA GLY A 11 -30.32 13.99 9.61
C GLY A 11 -29.03 14.32 8.85
N ILE A 12 -29.07 14.50 7.53
CA ILE A 12 -27.88 14.96 6.77
C ILE A 12 -27.49 16.35 7.25
N THR A 13 -26.26 16.52 7.74
CA THR A 13 -25.75 17.81 8.25
C THR A 13 -24.81 18.51 7.29
N SER A 14 -24.08 17.75 6.48
CA SER A 14 -23.23 18.29 5.41
C SER A 14 -23.09 17.25 4.31
N PHE A 15 -22.89 17.69 3.08
CA PHE A 15 -22.66 16.80 1.95
C PHE A 15 -21.81 17.47 0.87
N THR A 16 -21.26 16.66 -0.02
CA THR A 16 -20.61 17.06 -1.27
C THR A 16 -21.33 16.40 -2.44
N THR A 17 -21.16 16.95 -3.64
CA THR A 17 -21.73 16.38 -4.87
C THR A 17 -20.66 16.18 -5.93
N TYR A 18 -20.95 15.34 -6.90
CA TYR A 18 -20.27 15.36 -8.18
C TYR A 18 -20.66 16.59 -8.99
N ASP A 19 -19.95 16.85 -10.10
CA ASP A 19 -20.25 17.97 -11.01
C ASP A 19 -21.68 17.93 -11.58
N GLY A 20 -22.26 16.73 -11.69
CA GLY A 20 -23.65 16.51 -12.13
C GLY A 20 -24.70 16.73 -11.04
N GLY A 21 -24.28 17.08 -9.81
CA GLY A 21 -25.15 17.31 -8.66
C GLY A 21 -25.54 16.04 -7.89
N GLU A 22 -25.10 14.86 -8.31
CA GLU A 22 -25.33 13.61 -7.58
C GLU A 22 -24.59 13.63 -6.24
N LEU A 23 -25.22 13.10 -5.19
CA LEU A 23 -24.62 13.01 -3.86
C LEU A 23 -23.32 12.19 -3.92
N LYS A 24 -22.23 12.77 -3.43
CA LYS A 24 -20.91 12.12 -3.39
C LYS A 24 -20.58 11.65 -1.98
N ASP A 25 -20.68 12.53 -1.00
CA ASP A 25 -20.39 12.24 0.40
C ASP A 25 -21.43 12.90 1.30
N CYS A 26 -21.74 12.31 2.46
CA CYS A 26 -22.55 12.99 3.48
C CYS A 26 -22.15 12.64 4.92
N LYS A 27 -22.44 13.56 5.84
CA LYS A 27 -22.43 13.37 7.29
C LYS A 27 -23.85 13.28 7.82
N LEU A 28 -24.03 12.50 8.89
CA LEU A 28 -25.34 12.24 9.49
C LEU A 28 -25.34 12.69 10.96
N LYS A 29 -26.49 13.17 11.44
CA LYS A 29 -26.76 13.48 12.85
C LYS A 29 -27.71 12.49 13.50
N GLU A 30 -28.44 11.73 12.68
CA GLU A 30 -29.46 10.80 13.12
C GLU A 30 -29.09 9.37 12.74
N TYR A 31 -29.67 8.42 13.47
CA TYR A 31 -29.55 7.00 13.21
C TYR A 31 -30.12 6.65 11.83
N ASN A 32 -29.34 5.86 11.08
CA ASN A 32 -29.72 5.29 9.81
C ASN A 32 -29.30 3.81 9.79
N LEU A 33 -30.13 2.96 9.18
CA LEU A 33 -29.85 1.53 9.02
C LEU A 33 -29.74 1.24 7.53
N ILE A 34 -28.59 0.71 7.11
CA ILE A 34 -28.31 0.40 5.72
C ILE A 34 -28.30 -1.12 5.56
N HIS A 35 -29.27 -1.63 4.80
CA HIS A 35 -29.36 -3.05 4.49
C HIS A 35 -28.37 -3.40 3.38
N THR A 36 -27.48 -4.37 3.64
CA THR A 36 -26.55 -4.90 2.65
C THR A 36 -26.57 -6.42 2.64
N LYS A 37 -26.02 -7.05 1.60
CA LYS A 37 -25.82 -8.51 1.58
C LYS A 37 -24.81 -9.00 2.63
N TYR A 38 -24.10 -8.08 3.28
CA TYR A 38 -23.10 -8.34 4.31
C TYR A 38 -23.64 -8.09 5.73
N GLY A 39 -24.93 -7.78 5.85
CA GLY A 39 -25.60 -7.46 7.10
C GLY A 39 -26.15 -6.03 7.13
N ASP A 40 -26.77 -5.72 8.26
CA ASP A 40 -27.31 -4.40 8.55
C ASP A 40 -26.21 -3.50 9.12
N LEU A 41 -25.93 -2.41 8.44
CA LEU A 41 -24.80 -1.53 8.75
C LEU A 41 -25.32 -0.17 9.22
N VAL A 42 -24.82 0.29 10.37
CA VAL A 42 -25.16 1.59 10.95
C VAL A 42 -24.01 2.56 10.68
N PRO A 43 -24.19 3.55 9.79
CA PRO A 43 -23.16 4.56 9.54
C PRO A 43 -22.96 5.46 10.77
N GLN A 44 -21.81 6.09 10.87
CA GLN A 44 -21.53 7.09 11.91
C GLN A 44 -22.55 8.23 11.87
N TYR A 45 -22.98 8.67 13.05
CA TYR A 45 -23.84 9.83 13.19
C TYR A 45 -23.54 10.61 14.46
N GLY A 46 -23.88 11.90 14.47
CA GLY A 46 -23.69 12.77 15.63
C GLY A 46 -22.25 13.26 15.76
N ASN A 47 -21.73 13.32 17.00
CA ASN A 47 -20.36 13.74 17.26
C ASN A 47 -19.46 12.51 17.46
N PRO A 48 -18.54 12.21 16.52
CA PRO A 48 -17.75 10.99 16.56
C PRO A 48 -16.56 11.07 17.55
N GLY A 49 -16.40 12.19 18.27
CA GLY A 49 -15.37 12.38 19.29
C GLY A 49 -13.99 12.69 18.70
N PHE A 50 -12.93 12.47 19.49
CA PHE A 50 -11.55 12.75 19.08
C PHE A 50 -10.85 11.56 18.40
N ARG A 51 -11.32 10.32 18.63
CA ARG A 51 -10.76 9.12 18.01
C ARG A 51 -11.24 8.92 16.58
N LYS A 52 -12.55 8.96 16.33
CA LYS A 52 -13.11 8.59 15.02
C LYS A 52 -12.90 9.72 14.02
N LYS A 53 -12.65 9.37 12.76
CA LYS A 53 -12.50 10.33 11.67
C LYS A 53 -13.76 11.18 11.50
N GLN A 54 -13.59 12.49 11.46
CA GLN A 54 -14.65 13.47 11.16
C GLN A 54 -14.94 13.55 9.65
N LEU A 55 -14.76 12.45 8.91
CA LEU A 55 -14.98 12.38 7.46
C LEU A 55 -16.45 12.08 7.13
N ALA A 56 -16.72 11.72 5.87
CA ALA A 56 -18.02 11.26 5.43
C ALA A 56 -18.47 9.99 6.18
N ALA A 57 -19.72 9.98 6.64
CA ALA A 57 -20.35 8.78 7.19
C ALA A 57 -20.69 7.80 6.06
N LEU A 58 -21.18 8.34 4.94
CA LEU A 58 -21.47 7.61 3.71
C LEU A 58 -20.82 8.32 2.53
N SER A 59 -20.27 7.53 1.62
CA SER A 59 -19.88 7.98 0.28
C SER A 59 -20.58 7.14 -0.77
N PHE A 60 -20.80 7.72 -1.95
CA PHE A 60 -21.56 7.13 -3.02
C PHE A 60 -20.80 7.24 -4.34
N TYR A 61 -21.10 6.33 -5.26
CA TYR A 61 -20.72 6.43 -6.66
C TYR A 61 -21.61 7.42 -7.40
N LYS A 62 -21.27 7.80 -8.65
CA LYS A 62 -22.12 8.68 -9.47
C LYS A 62 -23.51 8.08 -9.74
N ASN A 63 -23.60 6.75 -9.84
CA ASN A 63 -24.88 6.03 -9.93
C ASN A 63 -25.64 5.98 -8.59
N GLY A 64 -25.11 6.63 -7.55
CA GLY A 64 -25.52 6.74 -6.14
C GLY A 64 -25.61 5.44 -5.36
N LYS A 65 -25.08 4.33 -5.88
CA LYS A 65 -24.80 3.18 -5.02
C LYS A 65 -23.76 3.54 -3.99
N ILE A 66 -23.83 2.87 -2.83
CA ILE A 66 -22.91 3.11 -1.72
C ILE A 66 -21.50 2.69 -2.13
N LYS A 67 -20.55 3.60 -1.94
CA LYS A 67 -19.12 3.40 -2.14
C LYS A 67 -18.42 3.05 -0.82
N SER A 68 -18.81 3.68 0.29
CA SER A 68 -18.26 3.38 1.60
C SER A 68 -19.18 3.76 2.75
N ILE A 69 -19.03 3.05 3.86
CA ILE A 69 -19.73 3.31 5.12
C ILE A 69 -18.70 3.34 6.24
N SER A 70 -18.53 4.50 6.86
CA SER A 70 -17.85 4.62 8.16
C SER A 70 -18.84 4.18 9.23
N LEU A 71 -18.56 3.11 9.96
CA LEU A 71 -19.51 2.49 10.87
C LEU A 71 -19.50 3.14 12.25
N GLU A 72 -20.67 3.23 12.87
CA GLU A 72 -20.82 3.82 14.20
C GLU A 72 -20.14 2.96 15.28
N GLN A 73 -20.14 1.64 15.12
CA GLN A 73 -19.42 0.73 15.98
C GLN A 73 -18.70 -0.30 15.13
N GLN A 74 -17.65 -0.90 15.70
CA GLN A 74 -17.03 -2.06 15.07
C GLN A 74 -18.11 -3.14 14.91
N THR A 75 -18.37 -3.54 13.68
CA THR A 75 -19.45 -4.44 13.30
C THR A 75 -18.86 -5.67 12.64
N GLU A 76 -19.42 -6.84 12.93
CA GLU A 76 -19.06 -8.10 12.28
C GLU A 76 -19.59 -8.13 10.84
N ILE A 77 -18.68 -8.37 9.89
CA ILE A 77 -18.98 -8.45 8.46
C ILE A 77 -18.80 -9.89 8.02
N SER A 78 -19.85 -10.50 7.47
CA SER A 78 -19.78 -11.85 6.92
C SER A 78 -19.09 -11.83 5.55
N THR A 79 -17.88 -12.34 5.44
CA THR A 79 -17.12 -12.41 4.17
C THR A 79 -16.89 -13.87 3.76
N PRO A 80 -16.50 -14.13 2.50
CA PRO A 80 -16.08 -15.48 2.09
C PRO A 80 -14.90 -16.05 2.92
N MET A 81 -14.08 -15.20 3.52
CA MET A 81 -12.99 -15.59 4.44
C MET A 81 -13.46 -15.88 5.86
N GLY A 82 -14.75 -15.67 6.16
CA GLY A 82 -15.32 -15.74 7.50
C GLY A 82 -15.81 -14.39 8.00
N ILE A 83 -16.16 -14.35 9.28
CA ILE A 83 -16.68 -13.16 9.94
C ILE A 83 -15.50 -12.30 10.40
N LEU A 84 -15.45 -11.04 9.96
CA LEU A 84 -14.37 -10.11 10.26
C LEU A 84 -14.92 -8.80 10.83
N PRO A 85 -14.31 -8.23 11.89
CA PRO A 85 -14.74 -6.94 12.42
C PRO A 85 -14.36 -5.80 11.48
N ALA A 86 -15.21 -4.77 11.38
CA ALA A 86 -14.93 -3.56 10.61
C ALA A 86 -15.49 -2.29 11.28
N GLU A 87 -14.73 -1.20 11.22
CA GLU A 87 -15.20 0.17 11.47
C GLU A 87 -15.36 0.98 10.17
N LEU A 88 -14.83 0.48 9.05
CA LEU A 88 -15.04 1.03 7.71
C LEU A 88 -15.15 -0.12 6.71
N VAL A 89 -16.17 -0.04 5.86
CA VAL A 89 -16.37 -0.96 4.74
C VAL A 89 -16.52 -0.15 3.46
N THR A 90 -15.87 -0.62 2.39
CA THR A 90 -16.01 -0.06 1.05
C THR A 90 -16.54 -1.12 0.09
N PHE A 91 -17.20 -0.66 -0.97
CA PHE A 91 -17.88 -1.50 -1.93
C PHE A 91 -17.40 -1.18 -3.34
N PHE A 92 -17.53 -2.15 -4.24
CA PHE A 92 -17.51 -1.92 -5.68
C PHE A 92 -18.88 -1.38 -6.16
N GLU A 93 -18.93 -0.89 -7.40
CA GLU A 93 -20.17 -0.36 -7.99
C GLU A 93 -21.28 -1.43 -8.14
N ASP A 94 -20.96 -2.71 -8.12
CA ASP A 94 -21.95 -3.79 -8.14
C ASP A 94 -22.52 -4.10 -6.74
N GLY A 95 -21.97 -3.48 -5.68
CA GLY A 95 -22.34 -3.71 -4.28
C GLY A 95 -21.61 -4.89 -3.62
N SER A 96 -20.65 -5.53 -4.30
CA SER A 96 -19.70 -6.43 -3.66
C SER A 96 -18.73 -5.66 -2.76
N ILE A 97 -18.24 -6.31 -1.71
CA ILE A 97 -17.27 -5.73 -0.78
C ILE A 97 -15.93 -5.54 -1.50
N ASN A 98 -15.35 -4.35 -1.36
CA ASN A 98 -14.04 -4.01 -1.91
C ASN A 98 -12.98 -4.07 -0.82
N SER A 99 -13.23 -3.42 0.32
CA SER A 99 -12.30 -3.42 1.43
C SER A 99 -13.02 -3.42 2.78
N LEU A 100 -12.39 -4.01 3.78
CA LEU A 100 -12.75 -3.83 5.19
C LEU A 100 -11.55 -3.32 5.99
N PHE A 101 -11.84 -2.52 7.01
CA PHE A 101 -10.83 -2.03 7.95
C PHE A 101 -11.35 -2.28 9.37
N PRO A 102 -10.69 -3.15 10.17
CA PRO A 102 -11.10 -3.42 11.54
C PRO A 102 -11.20 -2.18 12.41
N LEU A 103 -10.36 -1.19 12.14
CA LEU A 103 -10.34 0.10 12.81
C LEU A 103 -10.32 1.24 11.79
N ASN A 104 -10.93 2.38 12.16
CA ASN A 104 -10.99 3.59 11.34
C ASN A 104 -10.79 4.86 12.18
N GLY A 105 -9.91 4.80 13.19
CA GLY A 105 -9.50 5.97 13.97
C GLY A 105 -8.71 6.99 13.15
N GLN A 106 -8.78 8.25 13.58
CA GLN A 106 -8.00 9.37 13.10
C GLN A 106 -6.75 9.48 13.97
N ILE A 107 -5.58 9.38 13.35
CA ILE A 107 -4.33 9.71 14.04
C ILE A 107 -4.21 11.23 14.10
N SER A 108 -3.99 11.77 15.30
CA SER A 108 -3.94 13.20 15.59
C SER A 108 -3.03 13.49 16.79
N GLY A 109 -2.86 14.77 17.14
CA GLY A 109 -2.13 15.16 18.37
C GLY A 109 -2.76 14.65 19.68
N PHE A 110 -4.02 14.18 19.64
CA PHE A 110 -4.74 13.63 20.79
C PHE A 110 -4.99 12.12 20.70
N TRP A 111 -4.59 11.48 19.60
CA TRP A 111 -4.77 10.05 19.38
C TRP A 111 -3.67 9.51 18.48
N SER A 112 -2.75 8.77 19.07
CA SER A 112 -1.56 8.23 18.41
C SER A 112 -1.81 6.90 17.71
N GLU A 113 -0.90 6.53 16.80
CA GLU A 113 -0.89 5.20 16.18
C GLU A 113 -0.75 4.08 17.23
N GLU A 114 0.03 4.31 18.28
CA GLU A 114 0.20 3.36 19.38
C GLU A 114 -1.11 3.13 20.14
N GLU A 115 -1.87 4.20 20.41
CA GLU A 115 -3.18 4.12 21.05
C GLU A 115 -4.20 3.38 20.18
N GLU A 116 -4.25 3.67 18.88
CA GLU A 116 -5.09 2.91 17.94
C GLU A 116 -4.68 1.43 17.88
N GLY A 117 -3.37 1.17 17.87
CA GLY A 117 -2.82 -0.18 17.84
C GLY A 117 -3.14 -1.02 19.08
N LYS A 118 -3.43 -0.38 20.23
CA LYS A 118 -3.92 -1.07 21.45
C LYS A 118 -5.34 -1.63 21.27
N LEU A 119 -6.15 -1.05 20.38
CA LEU A 119 -7.49 -1.53 20.04
C LEU A 119 -7.48 -2.62 18.96
N ALA A 120 -6.41 -2.70 18.16
CA ALA A 120 -6.32 -3.65 17.06
C ALA A 120 -6.27 -5.09 17.58
N GLN A 121 -7.20 -5.91 17.12
CA GLN A 121 -7.30 -7.32 17.49
C GLN A 121 -6.41 -8.18 16.59
N LYS A 122 -5.86 -9.27 17.15
CA LYS A 122 -5.21 -10.29 16.33
C LYS A 122 -6.27 -11.17 15.70
N LEU A 123 -6.23 -11.28 14.39
CA LEU A 123 -7.11 -12.12 13.60
C LEU A 123 -6.32 -13.31 13.06
N HIS A 124 -6.96 -14.47 12.97
CA HIS A 124 -6.36 -15.69 12.42
C HIS A 124 -6.65 -15.77 10.92
N PHE A 125 -5.62 -16.05 10.13
CA PHE A 125 -5.71 -16.21 8.69
C PHE A 125 -5.10 -17.53 8.27
N SER A 126 -5.77 -18.20 7.34
CA SER A 126 -5.33 -19.45 6.73
C SER A 126 -5.30 -19.25 5.22
N PHE A 127 -4.10 -19.36 4.64
CA PHE A 127 -3.87 -19.30 3.20
C PHE A 127 -3.06 -20.53 2.75
N PRO A 128 -3.08 -20.89 1.46
CA PRO A 128 -2.26 -22.01 0.96
C PRO A 128 -0.75 -21.87 1.21
N PHE A 129 -0.27 -20.65 1.46
CA PHE A 129 1.12 -20.31 1.74
C PHE A 129 1.43 -20.06 3.23
N GLY A 130 0.48 -20.36 4.13
CA GLY A 130 0.71 -20.35 5.57
C GLY A 130 -0.49 -19.96 6.42
N ASP A 131 -0.39 -20.31 7.70
CA ASP A 131 -1.33 -19.95 8.76
C ASP A 131 -0.67 -18.98 9.73
N PHE A 132 -1.34 -17.88 10.07
CA PHE A 132 -0.79 -16.88 10.98
C PHE A 132 -1.87 -16.09 11.72
N CYS A 133 -1.49 -15.56 12.89
CA CYS A 133 -2.29 -14.60 13.63
C CYS A 133 -1.63 -13.22 13.55
N ALA A 134 -2.35 -12.22 13.05
CA ALA A 134 -1.81 -10.88 12.88
C ALA A 134 -2.84 -9.79 13.16
N LYS A 135 -2.36 -8.62 13.60
CA LYS A 135 -3.13 -7.37 13.51
C LYS A 135 -3.06 -6.84 12.08
N ILE A 136 -4.18 -6.35 11.55
CA ILE A 136 -4.26 -5.79 10.20
C ILE A 136 -4.78 -4.36 10.23
N ILE A 137 -4.33 -3.54 9.28
CA ILE A 137 -4.98 -2.28 8.92
C ILE A 137 -6.25 -2.58 8.12
N GLY A 138 -6.16 -3.49 7.15
CA GLY A 138 -7.28 -3.79 6.28
C GLY A 138 -7.07 -4.98 5.38
N LEU A 139 -8.18 -5.42 4.80
CA LEU A 139 -8.26 -6.51 3.84
C LEU A 139 -9.00 -6.00 2.61
N ARG A 140 -8.47 -6.29 1.42
CA ARG A 140 -9.09 -5.93 0.14
C ARG A 140 -9.48 -7.18 -0.62
N PHE A 141 -10.52 -7.06 -1.44
CA PHE A 141 -11.13 -8.16 -2.17
C PHE A 141 -11.18 -7.89 -3.67
N TYR A 142 -11.27 -8.96 -4.43
CA TYR A 142 -11.77 -8.94 -5.80
C TYR A 142 -13.32 -8.84 -5.79
N PRO A 143 -13.96 -8.43 -6.89
CA PRO A 143 -15.43 -8.31 -6.96
C PRO A 143 -16.19 -9.60 -6.63
N ASP A 144 -15.58 -10.76 -6.85
CA ASP A 144 -16.16 -12.06 -6.48
C ASP A 144 -15.98 -12.44 -5.00
N GLY A 145 -15.30 -11.60 -4.22
CA GLY A 145 -15.09 -11.78 -2.79
C GLY A 145 -13.83 -12.57 -2.41
N ARG A 146 -13.00 -13.00 -3.37
CA ARG A 146 -11.67 -13.55 -3.08
C ARG A 146 -10.75 -12.46 -2.52
N VAL A 147 -9.81 -12.82 -1.66
CA VAL A 147 -8.86 -11.86 -1.08
C VAL A 147 -7.90 -11.39 -2.16
N ARG A 148 -7.78 -10.06 -2.29
CA ARG A 148 -6.81 -9.40 -3.16
C ARG A 148 -5.54 -9.03 -2.41
N SER A 149 -5.68 -8.45 -1.22
CA SER A 149 -4.52 -8.07 -0.42
C SER A 149 -4.85 -7.94 1.07
N LEU A 150 -3.83 -8.18 1.89
CA LEU A 150 -3.88 -8.03 3.34
C LEU A 150 -2.81 -7.03 3.75
N ILE A 151 -3.21 -6.01 4.51
CA ILE A 151 -2.33 -4.94 4.99
C ILE A 151 -2.13 -5.15 6.49
N LEU A 152 -0.91 -5.46 6.91
CA LEU A 152 -0.49 -5.66 8.28
C LEU A 152 -0.48 -4.35 9.06
N TRP A 153 -0.74 -4.43 10.36
CA TRP A 153 -0.55 -3.31 11.27
C TRP A 153 0.92 -2.88 11.30
N PRO A 154 1.24 -1.58 11.53
CA PRO A 154 2.62 -1.14 11.69
C PRO A 154 3.35 -1.98 12.75
N ASN A 155 4.60 -2.32 12.44
CA ASN A 155 5.46 -3.22 13.23
C ASN A 155 5.00 -4.68 13.36
N GLU A 156 3.82 -5.06 12.87
CA GLU A 156 3.43 -6.47 12.77
C GLU A 156 4.28 -7.17 11.70
N ARG A 157 4.63 -8.43 11.96
CA ARG A 157 5.42 -9.28 11.07
C ARG A 157 4.80 -10.67 11.00
N ILE A 158 4.80 -11.25 9.81
CA ILE A 158 4.40 -12.64 9.58
C ILE A 158 5.50 -13.36 8.82
N ILE A 159 5.47 -14.70 8.83
CA ILE A 159 6.35 -15.52 8.02
C ILE A 159 5.47 -16.39 7.13
N ILE A 160 5.66 -16.30 5.81
CA ILE A 160 4.87 -17.03 4.82
C ILE A 160 5.77 -17.73 3.80
N ASP A 161 5.26 -18.79 3.18
CA ASP A 161 5.95 -19.52 2.12
C ASP A 161 5.72 -18.81 0.77
N THR A 162 6.76 -18.15 0.26
CA THR A 162 6.72 -17.47 -1.05
C THR A 162 7.38 -18.33 -2.13
N PRO A 163 7.17 -18.04 -3.43
CA PRO A 163 7.93 -18.70 -4.49
C PRO A 163 9.46 -18.51 -4.37
N ALA A 164 9.92 -17.46 -3.69
CA ALA A 164 11.33 -17.19 -3.40
C ALA A 164 11.82 -17.80 -2.07
N GLY A 165 10.99 -18.62 -1.42
CA GLY A 165 11.28 -19.25 -0.12
C GLY A 165 10.48 -18.66 1.04
N LYS A 166 10.74 -19.19 2.24
CA LYS A 166 10.05 -18.79 3.47
C LYS A 166 10.52 -17.40 3.92
N MET A 167 9.63 -16.41 3.83
CA MET A 167 9.98 -15.01 3.91
C MET A 167 9.31 -14.32 5.11
N PRO A 168 10.06 -13.55 5.92
CA PRO A 168 9.46 -12.64 6.87
C PRO A 168 8.91 -11.42 6.13
N VAL A 169 7.65 -11.09 6.34
CA VAL A 169 6.91 -10.04 5.61
C VAL A 169 6.50 -8.92 6.57
N ARG A 170 6.66 -7.67 6.12
CA ARG A 170 6.09 -6.44 6.71
C ARG A 170 5.09 -5.84 5.74
N ILE A 171 4.27 -4.89 6.19
CA ILE A 171 3.25 -4.18 5.40
C ILE A 171 2.12 -5.08 4.88
N GLY A 172 2.41 -6.23 4.27
CA GLY A 172 1.41 -7.14 3.78
C GLY A 172 1.83 -7.86 2.49
N PHE A 173 0.82 -8.37 1.81
CA PHE A 173 0.96 -9.05 0.54
C PHE A 173 -0.25 -8.80 -0.36
N ARG A 174 -0.03 -9.01 -1.66
CA ARG A 174 -1.06 -9.05 -2.70
C ARG A 174 -1.13 -10.43 -3.31
N LEU A 175 -2.32 -10.87 -3.62
CA LEU A 175 -2.61 -12.15 -4.27
C LEU A 175 -3.07 -11.93 -5.71
N PHE A 176 -2.91 -12.96 -6.53
CA PHE A 176 -3.68 -13.15 -7.74
C PHE A 176 -5.09 -13.66 -7.38
N GLU A 177 -5.98 -13.65 -8.37
CA GLU A 177 -7.33 -14.17 -8.20
C GLU A 177 -7.35 -15.64 -7.78
N ASP A 178 -6.40 -16.47 -8.23
CA ASP A 178 -6.30 -17.87 -7.83
C ASP A 178 -5.80 -18.09 -6.38
N GLY A 179 -5.46 -17.00 -5.67
CA GLY A 179 -4.93 -17.02 -4.31
C GLY A 179 -3.42 -17.19 -4.20
N SER A 180 -2.71 -17.33 -5.32
CA SER A 180 -1.24 -17.34 -5.34
C SER A 180 -0.67 -15.95 -5.05
N ILE A 181 0.56 -15.90 -4.52
CA ILE A 181 1.21 -14.64 -4.14
C ILE A 181 1.61 -13.85 -5.38
N LYS A 182 1.09 -12.63 -5.51
CA LYS A 182 1.48 -11.65 -6.54
C LYS A 182 2.64 -10.78 -6.09
N SER A 183 2.62 -10.30 -4.85
CA SER A 183 3.73 -9.51 -4.31
C SER A 183 3.77 -9.51 -2.77
N VAL A 184 4.95 -9.29 -2.21
CA VAL A 184 5.22 -9.23 -0.76
C VAL A 184 6.28 -8.18 -0.45
N GLU A 185 6.20 -7.55 0.72
CA GLU A 185 7.25 -6.65 1.19
C GLU A 185 8.10 -7.34 2.28
N PRO A 186 9.40 -7.62 2.02
CA PRO A 186 10.29 -8.23 2.99
C PRO A 186 10.41 -7.38 4.27
N ALA A 187 10.37 -8.05 5.42
CA ALA A 187 10.52 -7.42 6.72
C ALA A 187 11.92 -6.84 6.97
N GLU A 188 12.91 -7.43 6.31
CA GLU A 188 14.34 -7.18 6.42
C GLU A 188 15.00 -7.60 5.09
N PRO A 189 16.27 -7.20 4.83
CA PRO A 189 16.99 -7.66 3.65
C PRO A 189 16.96 -9.18 3.51
N PHE A 190 16.33 -9.64 2.43
CA PHE A 190 16.09 -11.05 2.17
C PHE A 190 16.85 -11.48 0.91
N LEU A 191 17.63 -12.54 1.00
CA LEU A 191 18.43 -13.02 -0.13
C LEU A 191 17.55 -13.86 -1.07
N ILE A 192 17.39 -13.41 -2.31
CA ILE A 192 16.65 -14.13 -3.36
C ILE A 192 17.61 -14.58 -4.46
N GLU A 193 17.49 -15.84 -4.87
CA GLU A 193 18.16 -16.36 -6.06
C GLU A 193 17.49 -15.79 -7.32
N THR A 194 18.28 -15.13 -8.17
CA THR A 194 17.79 -14.53 -9.42
C THR A 194 18.60 -15.04 -10.62
N PRO A 195 18.11 -14.82 -11.86
CA PRO A 195 18.88 -15.14 -13.07
C PRO A 195 20.24 -14.43 -13.18
N ILE A 196 20.47 -13.35 -12.42
CA ILE A 196 21.74 -12.60 -12.39
C ILE A 196 22.59 -12.89 -11.14
N GLY A 197 22.23 -13.92 -10.37
CA GLY A 197 22.85 -14.27 -9.08
C GLY A 197 21.98 -13.89 -7.89
N SER A 198 22.45 -14.21 -6.68
CA SER A 198 21.72 -13.89 -5.45
C SER A 198 21.71 -12.39 -5.18
N VAL A 199 20.53 -11.82 -4.93
CA VAL A 199 20.33 -10.39 -4.65
C VAL A 199 19.60 -10.22 -3.32
N ASN A 200 20.05 -9.30 -2.47
CA ASN A 200 19.27 -8.94 -1.29
C ASN A 200 18.18 -7.95 -1.66
N THR A 201 16.93 -8.34 -1.42
CA THR A 201 15.78 -7.50 -1.67
C THR A 201 15.35 -6.77 -0.40
N TYR A 202 15.10 -5.47 -0.53
CA TYR A 202 14.53 -4.62 0.51
C TYR A 202 14.18 -3.25 -0.07
N ASP A 203 13.00 -2.73 0.25
CA ASP A 203 12.63 -1.36 -0.08
C ASP A 203 12.34 -0.56 1.19
N ALA A 204 13.29 0.26 1.63
CA ALA A 204 13.15 1.07 2.84
C ALA A 204 12.01 2.10 2.74
N ASP A 205 11.61 2.46 1.51
CA ASP A 205 10.58 3.47 1.21
C ASP A 205 9.18 2.88 1.03
N ALA A 206 9.02 1.56 1.19
CA ALA A 206 7.73 0.90 1.01
C ALA A 206 6.65 1.52 1.91
N LEU A 207 5.51 1.88 1.30
CA LEU A 207 4.42 2.58 1.98
C LEU A 207 3.65 1.63 2.89
N GLY A 208 3.77 1.84 4.21
CA GLY A 208 3.21 0.96 5.25
C GLY A 208 1.68 0.81 5.30
N ILE A 209 0.95 1.53 4.45
CA ILE A 209 -0.52 1.56 4.41
C ILE A 209 -1.11 0.92 3.15
N ASP A 210 -0.27 0.43 2.24
CA ASP A 210 -0.72 -0.15 0.97
C ASP A 210 0.07 -1.40 0.59
N ALA A 211 -0.54 -2.57 0.78
CA ALA A 211 0.04 -3.86 0.43
C ALA A 211 -0.12 -4.21 -1.06
N ASP A 212 -0.69 -3.33 -1.90
CA ASP A 212 -0.82 -3.59 -3.34
C ASP A 212 0.46 -3.25 -4.13
N LYS A 213 1.40 -2.53 -3.51
CA LYS A 213 2.69 -2.10 -4.08
C LYS A 213 3.83 -2.55 -3.17
N ASN A 214 4.36 -3.73 -3.45
CA ASN A 214 5.51 -4.27 -2.72
C ASN A 214 6.73 -4.41 -3.62
N SER A 215 7.90 -4.53 -3.00
CA SER A 215 9.17 -4.65 -3.70
C SER A 215 9.32 -5.96 -4.47
N VAL A 216 8.95 -7.10 -3.87
CA VAL A 216 9.10 -8.43 -4.49
C VAL A 216 7.81 -8.82 -5.18
N CYS A 217 7.87 -9.06 -6.50
CA CYS A 217 6.72 -9.42 -7.31
C CYS A 217 6.95 -10.72 -8.07
N PHE A 218 5.89 -11.51 -8.21
CA PHE A 218 5.85 -12.75 -8.96
C PHE A 218 4.80 -12.69 -10.07
N ASP A 219 4.96 -13.54 -11.09
CA ASP A 219 3.87 -13.85 -12.02
C ASP A 219 2.96 -14.97 -11.49
N GLU A 220 1.90 -15.29 -12.23
CA GLU A 220 0.94 -16.35 -11.89
C GLU A 220 1.56 -17.76 -11.80
N LYS A 221 2.78 -17.95 -12.33
CA LYS A 221 3.53 -19.21 -12.23
C LYS A 221 4.52 -19.20 -11.07
N GLY A 222 4.54 -18.15 -10.26
CA GLY A 222 5.48 -17.96 -9.16
C GLY A 222 6.89 -17.56 -9.62
N ARG A 223 7.09 -17.17 -10.88
CA ARG A 223 8.39 -16.68 -11.34
C ARG A 223 8.59 -15.26 -10.85
N LEU A 224 9.77 -14.96 -10.33
CA LEU A 224 10.15 -13.61 -9.92
C LEU A 224 10.16 -12.66 -11.13
N ILE A 225 9.37 -11.59 -11.08
CA ILE A 225 9.27 -10.59 -12.15
C ILE A 225 9.90 -9.25 -11.79
N SER A 226 9.94 -8.90 -10.50
CA SER A 226 10.66 -7.71 -10.05
C SER A 226 11.06 -7.77 -8.59
N LEU A 227 12.13 -7.05 -8.25
CA LEU A 227 12.54 -6.78 -6.87
C LEU A 227 13.16 -5.38 -6.72
N CYS A 228 13.25 -4.88 -5.49
CA CYS A 228 14.01 -3.68 -5.16
C CYS A 228 15.25 -4.06 -4.33
N THR A 229 16.40 -3.46 -4.62
CA THR A 229 17.65 -3.79 -3.90
C THR A 229 18.51 -2.55 -3.62
N PHE A 230 19.25 -2.60 -2.51
CA PHE A 230 20.33 -1.66 -2.21
C PHE A 230 21.73 -2.21 -2.54
N ASP A 231 21.80 -3.39 -3.16
CA ASP A 231 23.06 -3.97 -3.62
C ASP A 231 23.65 -3.18 -4.80
N ILE A 232 24.97 -3.25 -4.95
CA ILE A 232 25.69 -2.67 -6.08
C ILE A 232 25.80 -3.74 -7.16
N ILE A 233 25.38 -3.40 -8.38
CA ILE A 233 25.35 -4.34 -9.51
C ILE A 233 26.43 -3.93 -10.50
N THR A 234 27.43 -4.80 -10.67
CA THR A 234 28.42 -4.65 -11.74
C THR A 234 28.00 -5.52 -12.92
N VAL A 235 27.82 -4.90 -14.08
CA VAL A 235 27.52 -5.58 -15.35
C VAL A 235 28.77 -5.56 -16.22
N ARG A 236 29.17 -6.74 -16.72
CA ARG A 236 30.22 -6.87 -17.73
C ARG A 236 29.62 -7.46 -19.00
N LYS A 237 29.58 -6.69 -20.08
CA LYS A 237 29.10 -7.13 -21.40
C LYS A 237 30.17 -7.96 -22.10
N LYS A 238 29.77 -8.83 -23.03
CA LYS A 238 30.70 -9.66 -23.85
C LYS A 238 31.77 -8.87 -24.62
N ASN A 239 31.48 -7.62 -25.00
CA ASN A 239 32.42 -6.71 -25.66
C ASN A 239 33.52 -6.17 -24.71
N GLY A 240 33.49 -6.54 -23.43
CA GLY A 240 34.44 -6.10 -22.40
C GLY A 240 34.02 -4.81 -21.68
N GLU A 241 32.95 -4.16 -22.12
CA GLU A 241 32.40 -2.97 -21.48
C GLU A 241 31.89 -3.32 -20.07
N LYS A 242 32.18 -2.44 -19.11
CA LYS A 242 31.83 -2.60 -17.70
C LYS A 242 30.99 -1.42 -17.25
N GLU A 243 29.90 -1.72 -16.58
CA GLU A 243 29.00 -0.75 -15.95
C GLU A 243 28.85 -1.11 -14.47
N ILE A 244 28.76 -0.09 -13.61
CA ILE A 244 28.53 -0.26 -12.17
C ILE A 244 27.31 0.59 -11.82
N ILE A 245 26.30 -0.07 -11.28
CA ILE A 245 25.01 0.51 -10.93
C ILE A 245 24.91 0.47 -9.41
N PHE A 246 24.60 1.61 -8.80
CA PHE A 246 24.50 1.78 -7.36
C PHE A 246 23.19 2.49 -7.02
N PRO A 247 22.63 2.28 -5.82
CA PRO A 247 21.46 3.02 -5.33
C PRO A 247 21.70 4.52 -5.40
N THR A 248 20.74 5.27 -5.94
CA THR A 248 20.84 6.72 -6.04
C THR A 248 20.52 7.38 -4.69
N LEU A 249 20.87 8.66 -4.55
CA LEU A 249 20.49 9.48 -3.41
C LEU A 249 19.43 10.49 -3.84
N ARG A 250 18.43 10.69 -3.00
CA ARG A 250 17.50 11.81 -3.11
C ARG A 250 17.54 12.65 -1.82
N PRO A 251 17.18 13.94 -1.86
CA PRO A 251 16.98 14.70 -0.63
C PRO A 251 15.97 14.00 0.28
N GLY A 252 16.32 13.85 1.55
CA GLY A 252 15.44 13.21 2.53
C GLY A 252 14.44 14.19 3.14
N LEU A 253 13.39 13.65 3.76
CA LEU A 253 12.44 14.47 4.54
C LEU A 253 12.98 14.75 5.95
N THR A 254 13.74 13.82 6.50
CA THR A 254 14.29 13.90 7.87
C THR A 254 15.82 13.85 7.91
N THR A 255 16.45 13.27 6.88
CA THR A 255 17.90 13.25 6.68
C THR A 255 18.28 14.14 5.49
N GLU A 256 19.54 14.55 5.39
CA GLU A 256 20.01 15.35 4.25
C GLU A 256 19.82 14.60 2.92
N TYR A 257 20.11 13.30 2.92
CA TYR A 257 19.89 12.40 1.79
C TYR A 257 19.33 11.05 2.24
N GLU A 258 18.52 10.44 1.38
CA GLU A 258 17.97 9.09 1.51
C GLU A 258 18.43 8.25 0.31
N LYS A 259 18.77 6.98 0.55
CA LYS A 259 19.08 6.03 -0.52
C LYS A 259 17.78 5.58 -1.18
N VAL A 260 17.80 5.54 -2.51
CA VAL A 260 16.70 5.05 -3.33
C VAL A 260 17.10 3.67 -3.88
N PRO A 261 16.32 2.61 -3.66
CA PRO A 261 16.69 1.28 -4.11
C PRO A 261 16.67 1.18 -5.63
N ILE A 262 17.52 0.30 -6.17
CA ILE A 262 17.51 -0.08 -7.58
C ILE A 262 16.34 -1.02 -7.80
N LYS A 263 15.56 -0.81 -8.87
CA LYS A 263 14.51 -1.74 -9.27
C LYS A 263 14.99 -2.64 -10.40
N LEU A 264 14.87 -3.95 -10.17
CA LEU A 264 15.15 -4.98 -11.17
C LEU A 264 13.85 -5.55 -11.70
N PHE A 265 13.77 -5.74 -13.01
CA PHE A 265 12.69 -6.47 -13.66
C PHE A 265 13.27 -7.64 -14.44
N PHE A 266 12.66 -8.80 -14.30
CA PHE A 266 13.12 -10.03 -14.93
C PHE A 266 12.12 -10.50 -15.97
N ASP A 267 12.65 -10.84 -17.14
CA ASP A 267 11.98 -11.66 -18.14
C ASP A 267 12.86 -12.90 -18.41
N THR A 268 12.44 -13.72 -19.36
CA THR A 268 13.00 -15.04 -19.66
C THR A 268 14.50 -15.00 -19.97
N ASP A 269 14.96 -13.99 -20.72
CA ASP A 269 16.36 -13.85 -21.15
C ASP A 269 16.96 -12.46 -20.88
N THR A 270 16.18 -11.56 -20.26
CA THR A 270 16.61 -10.19 -19.99
C THR A 270 16.38 -9.78 -18.54
N VAL A 271 17.24 -8.86 -18.08
CA VAL A 271 17.00 -8.07 -16.88
C VAL A 271 16.97 -6.59 -17.27
N SER A 272 15.94 -5.89 -16.83
CA SER A 272 15.86 -4.43 -16.92
C SER A 272 16.23 -3.84 -15.57
N ILE A 273 17.16 -2.88 -15.59
CA ILE A 273 17.58 -2.16 -14.39
C ILE A 273 17.10 -0.72 -14.56
N GLY A 274 16.12 -0.34 -13.74
CA GLY A 274 15.49 0.97 -13.80
C GLY A 274 15.81 1.83 -12.59
N ASP A 275 15.95 3.14 -12.83
CA ASP A 275 15.70 4.13 -11.79
C ASP A 275 14.22 4.07 -11.42
N THR A 276 13.93 4.25 -10.13
CA THR A 276 12.59 4.24 -9.53
C THR A 276 11.74 5.41 -10.04
N LYS A 277 11.23 5.28 -11.26
CA LYS A 277 9.92 5.81 -11.62
C LYS A 277 9.07 4.63 -12.06
N SER A 278 7.91 4.52 -11.45
CA SER A 278 6.93 3.46 -11.64
C SER A 278 6.71 3.13 -13.11
N ILE A 279 7.23 1.99 -13.57
CA ILE A 279 6.66 1.31 -14.73
C ILE A 279 5.41 0.62 -14.20
N ASP A 280 4.26 1.24 -14.44
CA ASP A 280 2.97 0.56 -14.34
C ASP A 280 2.98 -0.56 -15.38
N TYR A 281 3.07 -1.80 -14.92
CA TYR A 281 2.76 -2.94 -15.78
C TYR A 281 1.27 -2.83 -16.11
N ASN A 282 1.01 -2.53 -17.38
CA ASN A 282 -0.31 -2.34 -17.95
C ASN A 282 -1.06 -3.68 -17.88
N ASP A 283 -1.78 -3.92 -16.78
CA ASP A 283 -2.79 -4.96 -16.67
C ASP A 283 -3.99 -4.50 -17.51
N SER A 284 -3.93 -4.79 -18.80
CA SER A 284 -5.01 -4.50 -19.75
C SER A 284 -6.16 -5.48 -19.56
N THR A 285 -6.76 -5.46 -18.37
CA THR A 285 -8.16 -5.81 -18.17
C THR A 285 -8.85 -4.57 -17.60
N LYS A 286 -9.72 -3.96 -18.40
CA LYS A 286 -10.50 -2.78 -18.02
C LYS A 286 -11.41 -3.10 -16.83
N ALA A 287 -10.93 -2.89 -15.62
CA ALA A 287 -11.74 -2.45 -14.49
C ALA A 287 -11.21 -1.06 -14.13
N ALA A 288 -12.08 -0.05 -14.19
CA ALA A 288 -11.69 1.32 -13.96
C ALA A 288 -11.24 1.51 -12.49
N ASP A 289 -9.92 1.53 -12.26
CA ASP A 289 -9.31 1.96 -11.01
C ASP A 289 -9.51 3.48 -10.86
N TYR A 290 -10.68 3.88 -10.35
CA TYR A 290 -10.94 5.23 -9.87
C TYR A 290 -10.51 5.33 -8.41
N ASN A 291 -9.21 5.59 -8.19
CA ASN A 291 -8.68 5.97 -6.89
C ASN A 291 -8.39 7.48 -6.87
N ASP A 292 -9.45 8.29 -6.77
CA ASP A 292 -9.33 9.70 -6.40
C ASP A 292 -9.85 9.87 -4.97
N ASN A 293 -8.91 9.80 -4.02
CA ASN A 293 -9.13 10.25 -2.65
C ASN A 293 -7.79 10.51 -1.93
N THR A 294 -7.03 11.50 -2.39
CA THR A 294 -6.08 12.24 -1.54
C THR A 294 -6.04 13.72 -1.91
N LYS A 295 -7.12 14.43 -1.58
CA LYS A 295 -7.06 15.84 -1.15
C LYS A 295 -8.02 16.01 0.03
N ALA A 296 -7.54 15.63 1.21
CA ALA A 296 -8.09 16.13 2.46
C ALA A 296 -7.49 17.51 2.69
N THR A 297 -8.25 18.55 2.35
CA THR A 297 -7.99 19.92 2.77
C THR A 297 -8.47 20.09 4.21
N ASP A 298 -7.54 20.16 5.16
CA ASP A 298 -7.81 20.72 6.48
C ASP A 298 -7.62 22.25 6.41
N TYR A 299 -8.63 23.00 6.85
CA TYR A 299 -8.58 24.46 7.00
C TYR A 299 -8.77 24.86 8.47
N ASN A 300 -7.73 25.48 9.05
CA ASN A 300 -7.69 26.69 9.89
C ASN A 300 -6.50 26.63 10.86
N ASP A 301 -5.64 27.63 11.07
CA ASP A 301 -5.73 29.06 10.73
C ASP A 301 -4.33 29.72 10.77
N ASN A 302 -4.17 30.78 9.95
CA ASN A 302 -3.21 31.87 9.99
C ASN A 302 -1.68 31.63 10.07
N THR A 303 -1.03 31.60 8.90
CA THR A 303 0.08 32.54 8.58
C THR A 303 0.37 32.55 7.07
N LYS A 304 0.16 33.72 6.44
CA LYS A 304 0.57 34.16 5.09
C LYS A 304 0.82 33.09 4.02
N ALA A 305 -0.20 32.88 3.18
CA ALA A 305 -0.05 32.29 1.87
C ALA A 305 0.89 33.15 1.00
N THR A 306 2.07 32.62 0.67
CA THR A 306 2.77 32.95 -0.57
C THR A 306 2.38 31.92 -1.60
N ASP A 307 1.75 32.40 -2.68
CA ASP A 307 1.35 31.62 -3.84
C ASP A 307 2.55 30.82 -4.39
N TYR A 308 2.60 29.52 -4.09
CA TYR A 308 3.37 28.58 -4.91
C TYR A 308 2.51 28.23 -6.11
N ASN A 309 2.64 29.11 -7.10
CA ASN A 309 2.23 28.90 -8.47
C ASN A 309 2.69 27.53 -8.93
N ASP A 310 1.78 26.81 -9.59
CA ASP A 310 1.99 25.56 -10.30
C ASP A 310 3.04 25.80 -11.39
N ASN A 311 4.31 25.68 -11.00
CA ASN A 311 5.42 25.43 -11.90
C ASN A 311 5.70 23.94 -11.82
N THR A 312 4.80 23.17 -12.44
CA THR A 312 5.19 21.95 -13.12
C THR A 312 6.16 22.33 -14.24
N THR A 313 7.42 22.60 -13.88
CA THR A 313 8.52 22.46 -14.82
C THR A 313 8.60 20.98 -15.14
N ASP A 314 8.14 20.64 -16.34
CA ASP A 314 8.44 19.40 -17.04
C ASP A 314 9.96 19.19 -17.05
N TYR A 315 10.48 18.56 -16.01
CA TYR A 315 11.72 17.81 -16.11
C TYR A 315 11.35 16.44 -16.66
N SER A 316 11.08 16.41 -17.97
CA SER A 316 11.02 15.19 -18.79
C SER A 316 12.42 14.57 -18.89
N GLY A 317 12.94 14.10 -17.77
CA GLY A 317 14.02 13.14 -17.74
C GLY A 317 13.40 11.75 -17.85
N ASP A 318 13.38 11.20 -19.07
CA ASP A 318 12.96 9.83 -19.35
C ASP A 318 13.60 8.88 -18.33
N ALA A 319 12.80 8.14 -17.57
CA ALA A 319 13.30 7.05 -16.74
C ALA A 319 13.89 5.99 -17.67
N ARG A 320 15.23 5.95 -17.77
CA ARG A 320 15.93 4.99 -18.62
C ARG A 320 16.05 3.67 -17.88
N ALA A 321 15.11 2.76 -18.10
CA ALA A 321 15.37 1.35 -17.82
C ALA A 321 16.40 0.83 -18.83
N VAL A 322 17.54 0.35 -18.35
CA VAL A 322 18.57 -0.25 -19.21
C VAL A 322 18.33 -1.76 -19.24
N ASN A 323 18.22 -2.32 -20.45
CA ASN A 323 17.97 -3.73 -20.67
C ASN A 323 19.27 -4.48 -20.95
N TYR A 324 19.48 -5.58 -20.24
CA TYR A 324 20.62 -6.46 -20.43
C TYR A 324 20.13 -7.87 -20.79
N LYS A 325 20.65 -8.43 -21.89
CA LYS A 325 20.52 -9.86 -22.17
C LYS A 325 21.40 -10.64 -21.21
N ILE A 326 20.80 -11.53 -20.43
CA ILE A 326 21.48 -12.26 -19.36
C ILE A 326 22.62 -13.10 -19.93
N ALA A 327 22.38 -13.80 -21.05
CA ALA A 327 23.38 -14.64 -21.72
C ALA A 327 24.55 -13.85 -22.37
N GLU A 328 24.46 -12.53 -22.45
CA GLU A 328 25.48 -11.64 -23.02
C GLU A 328 26.24 -10.84 -21.96
N CYS A 329 25.89 -11.02 -20.69
CA CYS A 329 26.46 -10.28 -19.58
C CYS A 329 26.95 -11.23 -18.47
N THR A 330 27.92 -10.77 -17.69
CA THR A 330 28.27 -11.33 -16.38
C THR A 330 27.93 -10.31 -15.32
N PHE A 331 27.18 -10.72 -14.31
CA PHE A 331 26.76 -9.88 -13.20
C PHE A 331 27.59 -10.23 -11.96
N LEU A 332 28.01 -9.20 -11.25
CA LEU A 332 28.59 -9.31 -9.91
C LEU A 332 27.77 -8.45 -8.96
N ILE A 333 27.13 -9.10 -7.99
CA ILE A 333 26.32 -8.46 -6.96
C ILE A 333 27.17 -8.25 -5.72
N MET A 334 27.43 -6.99 -5.38
CA MET A 334 28.15 -6.62 -4.16
C MET A 334 27.15 -6.11 -3.13
N ARG A 335 27.11 -6.75 -1.97
CA ARG A 335 26.13 -6.42 -0.93
C ARG A 335 26.29 -4.98 -0.46
N GLY A 336 25.20 -4.23 -0.52
CA GLY A 336 25.18 -2.87 -0.01
C GLY A 336 25.30 -2.86 1.51
N ASN A 337 26.02 -1.89 2.08
CA ASN A 337 25.91 -1.64 3.51
C ASN A 337 24.52 -1.06 3.80
N TYR A 338 23.64 -1.89 4.35
CA TYR A 338 22.35 -1.50 4.94
C TYR A 338 22.65 -0.74 6.24
N MET A 339 23.10 0.50 6.14
CA MET A 339 23.44 1.28 7.33
C MET A 339 22.14 1.58 8.09
N GLU A 340 21.92 0.85 9.19
CA GLU A 340 21.47 1.51 10.42
C GLU A 340 22.41 2.69 10.65
N THR A 341 21.88 3.90 10.65
CA THR A 341 22.58 5.01 11.30
C THR A 341 22.65 4.70 12.79
N LYS A 342 23.64 3.91 13.21
CA LYS A 342 24.12 4.03 14.59
C LYS A 342 24.68 5.43 14.68
N SER A 343 23.96 6.32 15.34
CA SER A 343 24.57 7.51 15.92
C SER A 343 25.70 7.00 16.81
N CYS A 344 26.94 7.14 16.36
CA CYS A 344 28.10 6.93 17.22
C CYS A 344 28.08 8.06 18.25
N GLY A 345 27.32 7.85 19.33
CA GLY A 345 27.50 8.60 20.55
C GLY A 345 28.82 8.11 21.14
N ASP A 346 29.86 8.94 20.98
CA ASP A 346 31.18 8.80 21.59
C ASP A 346 32.23 7.99 20.80
N CYS A 347 32.90 8.69 19.87
CA CYS A 347 34.07 8.20 19.11
C CYS A 347 35.35 8.01 19.96
N SER A 348 35.28 8.05 21.29
CA SER A 348 36.44 7.91 22.18
C SER A 348 36.93 6.47 22.36
N SER A 349 36.21 5.47 21.81
CA SER A 349 36.52 4.04 22.00
C SER A 349 36.83 3.24 20.71
N CYS A 350 36.75 3.84 19.53
CA CYS A 350 37.08 3.16 18.27
C CYS A 350 38.59 3.19 17.97
N LYS A 351 39.32 2.13 18.34
CA LYS A 351 40.67 1.87 17.81
C LYS A 351 40.56 1.39 16.35
N GLY A 352 40.53 2.33 15.40
CA GLY A 352 40.49 1.98 13.98
C GLY A 352 40.28 3.12 12.99
N CYS A 353 40.04 4.36 13.42
CA CYS A 353 40.05 5.51 12.51
C CYS A 353 41.48 6.09 12.44
N MET A 354 42.28 5.58 11.50
CA MET A 354 43.42 6.28 10.93
C MET A 354 43.29 6.30 9.42
#